data_AF-A0A1E3H813-F1
#
_entry.id   AF-A0A1E3H813-F1
#
_cell.length_a   1.000
_cell.length_b   1.000
_cell.length_c   1.000
_cell.angle_alpha   90.00
_cell.angle_beta   90.00
_cell.angle_gamma   90.00
#
_symmetry.space_group_name_H-M   'P 1'
#
loop_
_entity.id
_entity.type
_entity.pdbx_description
1 polymer ?
#
loop_
_entity_poly.entity_id
_entity_poly.type
_entity_poly.pdbx_seq_one_letter_code
_entity_poly.pdbx_strand_id
1 'polypeptide(L)'
;MDELLREYLPIVVFMGVALLIGLALLVSPFLLAFQNPDPEKLSAYECGFNAFDDARMKFDVRFYLVSILFIIFDLEVAFLFPWAVPSATSACSASGR
;
A
#
# COMPACT_ATOMS: atom_id res chain seq x y z
N MET A 1 28.51 -4.59 9.46
CA MET A 1 27.64 -5.15 8.39
C MET A 1 26.72 -6.24 8.92
N ASP A 2 27.23 -7.16 9.75
CA ASP A 2 26.43 -8.24 10.32
C ASP A 2 25.29 -7.76 11.23
N GLU A 3 25.50 -6.66 11.97
CA GLU A 3 24.47 -6.05 12.83
C GLU A 3 23.29 -5.50 12.03
N LEU A 4 23.59 -4.72 10.96
CA LEU A 4 22.59 -4.26 10.01
C LEU A 4 21.84 -5.43 9.36
N LEU A 5 22.56 -6.48 8.93
CA LEU A 5 21.93 -7.69 8.40
C LEU A 5 21.00 -8.35 9.41
N ARG A 6 21.38 -8.44 10.69
CA ARG A 6 20.52 -9.04 11.74
C ARG A 6 19.26 -8.24 12.02
N GLU A 7 19.31 -6.91 11.88
CA GLU A 7 18.14 -6.04 12.08
C GLU A 7 17.17 -6.07 10.89
N TYR A 8 17.68 -6.05 9.66
CA TYR A 8 16.83 -5.97 8.46
C TYR A 8 16.38 -7.34 7.92
N LEU A 9 17.12 -8.42 8.16
CA LEU A 9 16.78 -9.76 7.66
C LEU A 9 15.40 -10.26 8.15
N PRO A 10 15.01 -10.10 9.43
CA PRO A 10 13.67 -10.48 9.89
C PRO A 10 12.54 -9.75 9.15
N ILE A 11 12.73 -8.47 8.81
CA ILE A 11 11.74 -7.65 8.09
C ILE A 11 11.52 -8.22 6.69
N VAL A 12 12.60 -8.51 5.97
CA VAL A 12 12.52 -9.06 4.60
C VAL A 12 11.91 -10.45 4.60
N VAL A 13 12.29 -11.30 5.57
CA VAL A 13 11.71 -12.65 5.71
C VAL A 13 10.22 -12.56 5.99
N PHE A 14 9.78 -11.67 6.89
CA PHE A 14 8.37 -11.47 7.19
C PHE A 14 7.59 -11.00 5.97
N MET A 15 8.12 -10.03 5.21
CA MET A 15 7.51 -9.57 3.96
C MET A 15 7.40 -10.71 2.93
N GLY A 16 8.43 -11.55 2.82
CA GLY A 16 8.41 -12.74 1.95
C GLY A 16 7.33 -13.75 2.37
N VAL A 17 7.22 -14.07 3.66
CA VAL A 17 6.18 -14.97 4.18
C VAL A 17 4.78 -14.39 3.95
N ALA A 18 4.58 -13.10 4.20
CA ALA A 18 3.30 -12.43 3.97
C ALA A 18 2.88 -12.48 2.48
N LEU A 19 3.82 -12.22 1.57
CA LEU A 19 3.59 -12.34 0.12
C LEU A 19 3.27 -13.78 -0.28
N LEU A 20 4.01 -14.77 0.23
CA LEU A 20 3.78 -16.18 -0.06
C LEU A 20 2.39 -16.64 0.38
N ILE A 21 1.98 -16.27 1.60
CA ILE A 21 0.63 -16.59 2.11
C ILE A 21 -0.43 -15.88 1.27
N GLY A 22 -0.25 -14.59 0.97
CA GLY A 22 -1.18 -13.81 0.14
C GLY A 22 -1.37 -14.43 -1.25
N LEU A 23 -0.27 -14.81 -1.91
CA LEU A 23 -0.31 -15.48 -3.21
C LEU A 23 -0.91 -16.89 -3.12
N ALA A 24 -0.58 -17.66 -2.09
CA ALA A 24 -1.15 -18.98 -1.88
C ALA A 24 -2.68 -18.91 -1.74
N LEU A 25 -3.18 -17.95 -0.97
CA LEU A 25 -4.62 -17.72 -0.82
C LEU A 25 -5.26 -17.23 -2.12
N LEU A 26 -4.59 -16.34 -2.88
CA LEU A 26 -5.08 -15.86 -4.17
C LEU A 26 -5.17 -16.99 -5.23
N VAL A 27 -4.21 -17.92 -5.24
CA VAL A 27 -4.15 -19.04 -6.18
C VAL A 27 -5.04 -20.21 -5.76
N SER A 28 -5.26 -20.40 -4.45
CA SER A 28 -6.07 -21.50 -3.90
C SER A 28 -7.46 -21.69 -4.55
N PRO A 29 -8.28 -20.64 -4.82
CA PRO A 29 -9.58 -20.83 -5.46
C PRO A 29 -9.46 -21.31 -6.90
N PHE A 30 -8.37 -21.02 -7.61
CA PHE A 30 -8.18 -21.51 -8.99
C PHE A 30 -7.90 -23.01 -9.04
N LEU A 31 -7.31 -23.59 -7.99
CA LEU A 31 -6.98 -25.01 -7.91
C LEU A 31 -8.08 -25.85 -7.24
N LEU A 32 -8.76 -25.28 -6.24
CA LEU A 32 -9.70 -26.02 -5.38
C LEU A 32 -11.18 -25.74 -5.70
N ALA A 33 -11.51 -24.56 -6.23
CA ALA A 33 -12.92 -24.19 -6.44
C ALA A 33 -13.45 -24.73 -7.77
N PHE A 34 -14.72 -25.12 -7.78
CA PHE A 34 -15.43 -25.48 -9.01
C PHE A 34 -15.68 -24.22 -9.84
N GLN A 35 -15.06 -24.17 -11.03
CA GLN A 35 -15.19 -23.04 -11.95
C GLN A 35 -16.29 -23.34 -12.99
N ASN A 36 -17.36 -22.53 -12.98
CA ASN A 36 -18.41 -22.57 -14.00
C ASN A 36 -18.64 -21.15 -14.59
N PRO A 37 -17.76 -20.71 -15.51
CA PRO A 37 -17.84 -19.40 -16.14
C PRO A 37 -19.06 -19.35 -17.07
N ASP A 38 -19.89 -18.32 -16.88
CA ASP A 38 -21.05 -18.02 -17.70
C ASP A 38 -20.89 -16.57 -18.23
N PRO A 39 -21.22 -16.26 -19.48
CA PRO A 39 -21.11 -14.90 -20.03
C PRO A 39 -21.80 -13.84 -19.17
N GLU A 40 -22.91 -14.16 -18.51
CA GLU A 40 -23.63 -13.23 -17.62
C GLU A 40 -22.92 -13.05 -16.27
N LYS A 41 -22.17 -14.05 -15.79
CA LYS A 41 -21.36 -13.93 -14.56
C LYS A 41 -20.08 -13.15 -14.77
N LEU A 42 -19.61 -13.09 -16.02
CA LEU A 42 -18.39 -12.41 -16.42
C LEU A 42 -18.65 -11.00 -16.97
N SER A 43 -19.92 -10.61 -17.15
CA SER A 43 -20.29 -9.27 -17.55
C SER A 43 -20.12 -8.28 -16.38
N ALA A 44 -19.94 -6.99 -16.71
CA ALA A 44 -19.85 -5.95 -15.70
C ALA A 44 -21.18 -5.79 -14.96
N TYR A 45 -21.12 -5.65 -13.64
CA TYR A 45 -22.32 -5.50 -12.81
C TYR A 45 -22.95 -4.12 -13.01
N GLU A 46 -24.10 -4.07 -13.68
CA GLU A 46 -24.90 -2.86 -13.90
C GLU A 46 -26.40 -3.16 -13.67
N CYS A 47 -26.72 -3.72 -12.49
CA CYS A 47 -28.09 -4.04 -12.08
C CYS A 47 -28.87 -4.94 -13.06
N GLY A 48 -28.18 -5.84 -13.78
CA GLY A 48 -28.78 -6.75 -14.77
C GLY A 48 -28.97 -6.13 -16.16
N PHE A 49 -28.39 -4.95 -16.40
CA PHE A 49 -28.28 -4.35 -17.73
C PHE A 49 -26.87 -4.52 -18.29
N ASN A 50 -26.76 -4.47 -19.61
CA ASN A 50 -25.47 -4.33 -20.26
C ASN A 50 -24.85 -2.99 -19.86
N ALA A 51 -23.54 -2.98 -19.57
CA ALA A 51 -22.84 -1.75 -19.25
C ALA A 51 -23.07 -0.70 -20.33
N PHE A 52 -23.83 0.33 -19.94
CA PHE A 52 -24.04 1.49 -20.76
C PHE A 52 -22.84 2.40 -20.53
N ASP A 53 -22.24 2.84 -21.63
CA ASP A 53 -21.24 3.91 -21.71
C ASP A 53 -19.74 3.51 -21.65
N ASP A 54 -18.92 4.33 -22.30
CA ASP A 54 -17.45 4.20 -22.33
C ASP A 54 -16.88 4.72 -21.00
N ALA A 55 -16.16 3.88 -20.26
CA ALA A 55 -15.59 4.22 -18.94
C ALA A 55 -14.49 5.32 -18.99
N ARG A 56 -14.30 5.98 -20.13
CA ARG A 56 -13.31 7.05 -20.38
C ARG A 56 -13.83 8.43 -20.01
N MET A 57 -14.51 8.54 -18.88
CA MET A 57 -14.85 9.85 -18.34
C MET A 57 -13.60 10.53 -17.78
N LYS A 58 -13.51 11.84 -17.96
CA LYS A 58 -12.46 12.63 -17.31
C LYS A 58 -12.74 12.63 -15.80
N PHE A 59 -11.84 12.04 -15.03
CA PHE A 59 -11.86 12.15 -13.58
C PHE A 59 -11.70 13.61 -13.15
N ASP A 60 -12.34 14.00 -12.04
CA ASP A 60 -12.30 15.37 -11.52
C ASP A 60 -10.85 15.76 -11.17
N VAL A 61 -10.46 16.99 -11.52
CA VAL A 61 -9.13 17.58 -11.23
C VAL A 61 -8.83 17.61 -9.72
N ARG A 62 -9.86 17.57 -8.87
CA ARG A 62 -9.70 17.48 -7.40
C ARG A 62 -8.78 16.35 -6.96
N PHE A 63 -8.87 15.17 -7.57
CA PHE A 63 -7.99 14.05 -7.19
C PHE A 63 -6.52 14.36 -7.46
N TYR A 64 -6.24 15.02 -8.58
CA TYR A 64 -4.89 15.47 -8.95
C TYR A 64 -4.35 16.52 -7.98
N LEU A 65 -5.18 17.50 -7.57
CA LEU A 65 -4.79 18.51 -6.59
C LEU A 65 -4.45 17.88 -5.23
N VAL A 66 -5.23 16.89 -4.77
CA VAL A 66 -4.95 16.16 -3.53
C VAL A 66 -3.63 15.38 -3.63
N SER A 67 -3.37 14.70 -4.76
CA SER A 67 -2.12 13.97 -4.96
C SER A 67 -0.89 14.87 -4.94
N ILE A 68 -0.93 16.03 -5.62
CA ILE A 68 0.20 16.97 -5.62
C ILE A 68 0.40 17.59 -4.23
N LEU A 69 -0.67 17.97 -3.55
CA LEU A 69 -0.56 18.48 -2.19
C LEU A 69 0.05 17.44 -1.24
N PHE A 70 -0.34 16.17 -1.35
CA PHE A 70 0.25 15.07 -0.58
C PHE A 70 1.75 14.92 -0.86
N ILE A 71 2.17 14.96 -2.14
CA ILE A 71 3.59 14.86 -2.52
C ILE A 71 4.40 16.00 -1.93
N ILE A 72 3.91 17.24 -2.02
CA ILE A 72 4.62 18.42 -1.49
C ILE A 72 4.71 18.32 0.03
N PHE A 73 3.62 18.00 0.71
CA PHE A 73 3.59 17.89 2.17
C PHE A 73 4.45 16.74 2.71
N ASP A 74 4.44 15.57 2.06
CA ASP A 74 5.28 14.43 2.44
C ASP A 74 6.77 14.77 2.32
N LEU A 75 7.14 15.50 1.27
CA LEU A 75 8.49 16.02 1.07
C LEU A 75 8.87 17.07 2.12
N GLU A 76 7.95 17.95 2.52
CA GLU A 76 8.17 18.89 3.64
C GLU A 76 8.40 18.14 4.96
N VAL A 77 7.61 17.10 5.25
CA VAL A 77 7.78 16.26 6.45
C VAL A 77 9.15 15.55 6.46
N ALA A 78 9.60 15.05 5.31
CA ALA A 78 10.93 14.45 5.18
C ALA A 78 12.05 15.44 5.55
N PHE A 79 11.90 16.73 5.25
CA PHE A 79 12.84 17.79 5.66
C PHE A 79 12.69 18.23 7.12
N LEU A 80 11.50 18.11 7.70
CA LEU A 80 11.27 18.39 9.12
C LEU A 80 11.83 17.28 10.02
N PHE A 81 11.95 16.04 9.52
CA PHE A 81 12.40 14.90 10.32
C PHE A 81 13.81 15.07 10.93
N PRO A 82 14.85 15.50 10.19
CA PRO A 82 16.17 15.78 10.76
C PRO A 82 16.19 16.91 11.82
N TRP A 83 15.24 17.85 11.79
CA TRP A 83 15.12 18.88 12.82
C TRP A 83 14.41 18.34 14.08
N ALA A 84 13.43 17.45 13.91
CA ALA A 84 12.67 16.86 15.01
C ALA A 84 13.49 15.86 15.85
N VAL A 85 14.23 14.96 15.21
CA VAL A 85 14.93 13.84 15.90
C VAL A 85 15.98 14.28 16.94
N PRO A 86 16.86 15.26 16.69
CA PRO A 86 17.90 15.67 17.67
C PRO A 86 17.34 16.26 18.98
N SER A 87 16.16 16.88 18.92
CA SER A 87 15.52 17.48 20.10
C SER A 87 15.03 16.44 21.11
N ALA A 88 14.68 15.23 20.66
CA ALA A 88 14.24 14.14 21.54
C ALA A 88 15.42 13.50 22.30
N THR A 89 16.60 13.40 21.68
CA THR A 89 17.79 12.81 22.32
C THR A 89 18.44 13.74 23.34
N SER A 90 18.44 15.06 23.09
CA SER A 90 19.02 16.04 24.02
C SER A 90 18.20 16.24 25.30
N ALA A 91 16.87 16.14 25.22
CA ALA A 91 16.00 16.16 26.41
C ALA A 91 16.17 14.92 27.31
N CYS A 92 16.35 13.74 26.70
CA CYS A 92 16.58 12.49 27.47
C CYS A 92 17.99 12.45 28.10
N SER A 93 19.01 12.99 27.43
CA SER A 93 20.37 13.08 27.99
C SER A 93 20.52 14.13 29.10
N ALA A 94 19.61 15.10 29.20
CA ALA A 94 19.63 16.13 30.24
C ALA A 94 18.89 15.72 31.54
N SER A 95 18.00 14.72 31.48
CA SER A 95 17.18 14.23 32.62
C SER A 95 17.80 13.03 33.36
N GLY A 96 19.07 12.72 33.12
CA GLY A 96 19.84 11.66 33.77
C GLY A 96 20.85 12.15 34.83
N ARG A 97 20.67 13.38 35.32
CA ARG A 97 21.32 13.90 36.54
C ARG A 97 20.28 14.38 37.52
#